data_AF-A0A8T2TNI6-F1
#
_entry.id   AF-A0A8T2TNI6-F1
#
_cell.length_a   1.000
_cell.length_b   1.000
_cell.length_c   1.000
_cell.angle_alpha   90.00
_cell.angle_beta   90.00
_cell.angle_gamma   90.00
#
_symmetry.space_group_name_H-M   'P 1'
#
loop_
_entity.id
_entity.type
_entity.pdbx_description
1 polymer ?
#
loop_
_entity_poly.entity_id
_entity_poly.type
_entity_poly.pdbx_seq_one_letter_code
_entity_poly.pdbx_strand_id
1 'polypeptide(L)' 'MKFNPAVSSSHRKSRKTHFTAPSSVMRVLMSAPLSSALKNKYNVRSVPVRKDDEV' A
#
# COMPACT_ATOMS: atom_id res chain seq x y z
N MET A 1 9.10 -17.97 5.31
CA MET A 1 7.90 -18.77 4.94
C MET A 1 6.66 -18.09 5.51
N LYS A 2 5.51 -18.22 4.85
CA LYS A 2 4.23 -17.69 5.33
C LYS A 2 3.61 -18.69 6.32
N PHE A 3 3.38 -18.25 7.56
CA PHE A 3 2.83 -19.11 8.63
C PHE A 3 1.30 -19.08 8.73
N ASN A 4 0.65 -18.01 8.27
CA ASN A 4 -0.80 -17.90 8.32
C ASN A 4 -1.45 -18.73 7.19
N PRO A 5 -2.29 -19.75 7.50
CA PRO A 5 -2.94 -20.58 6.50
C PRO A 5 -4.02 -19.83 5.68
N ALA A 6 -4.62 -18.77 6.23
CA ALA A 6 -5.69 -18.01 5.57
C ALA A 6 -5.19 -17.13 4.41
N VAL A 7 -3.91 -16.75 4.43
CA VAL A 7 -3.31 -15.92 3.38
C VAL A 7 -2.85 -16.84 2.24
N SER A 8 -3.23 -16.58 0.99
CA SER A 8 -2.81 -17.42 -0.13
C SER A 8 -1.44 -16.99 -0.70
N SER A 9 -0.59 -17.94 -1.08
CA SER A 9 0.68 -17.70 -1.80
C SER A 9 0.57 -17.95 -3.31
N SER A 10 -0.64 -18.26 -3.80
CA SER A 10 -0.88 -18.51 -5.23
C SER A 10 -0.82 -17.20 -6.02
N HIS A 11 0.03 -17.16 -7.04
CA HIS A 11 0.19 -15.99 -7.92
C HIS A 11 -1.12 -15.55 -8.58
N ARG A 12 -1.93 -16.51 -9.04
CA ARG A 12 -3.25 -16.24 -9.66
C ARG A 12 -4.20 -15.51 -8.69
N LYS A 13 -4.27 -15.97 -7.43
CA LYS A 13 -5.13 -15.36 -6.41
C LYS A 13 -4.65 -13.95 -6.08
N SER A 14 -3.35 -13.77 -5.87
CA SER A 14 -2.74 -12.45 -5.57
C SER A 14 -2.99 -11.41 -6.66
N ARG A 15 -2.81 -11.79 -7.93
CA ARG A 15 -3.09 -10.90 -9.07
C ARG A 15 -4.57 -10.52 -9.15
N LYS A 16 -5.47 -11.50 -9.00
CA LYS A 16 -6.92 -11.23 -9.01
C LYS A 16 -7.27 -10.22 -7.91
N THR A 17 -6.82 -10.45 -6.68
CA THR A 17 -7.10 -9.54 -5.55
C THR A 17 -6.53 -8.14 -5.75
N HIS A 18 -5.37 -8.00 -6.38
CA HIS A 18 -4.77 -6.69 -6.66
C HIS A 18 -5.58 -5.90 -7.70
N PHE A 19 -5.91 -6.53 -8.83
CA PHE A 19 -6.57 -5.83 -9.94
C PHE A 19 -8.08 -5.64 -9.74
N THR A 20 -8.73 -6.47 -8.92
CA THR A 20 -10.17 -6.34 -8.61
C THR A 20 -10.43 -5.76 -7.22
N ALA A 21 -9.45 -5.09 -6.61
CA ALA A 21 -9.59 -4.52 -5.28
C ALA A 21 -10.65 -3.40 -5.26
N PRO A 22 -11.44 -3.23 -4.18
CA PRO A 22 -12.32 -2.08 -4.03
C PRO A 22 -11.53 -0.79 -3.76
N SER A 23 -12.17 0.36 -3.94
CA SER A 23 -11.53 1.69 -3.84
C SER A 23 -10.82 1.95 -2.51
N SER A 24 -11.40 1.49 -1.39
CA SER A 24 -10.80 1.61 -0.05
C SER A 24 -9.45 0.92 0.04
N VAL A 25 -9.30 -0.24 -0.61
CA VAL A 25 -8.08 -1.04 -0.65
C VAL A 25 -7.11 -0.46 -1.69
N MET A 26 -7.60 -0.06 -2.87
CA MET A 26 -6.77 0.59 -3.88
C MET A 26 -6.06 1.83 -3.32
N ARG A 27 -6.75 2.65 -2.52
CA ARG A 27 -6.16 3.83 -1.88
C ARG A 27 -4.91 3.47 -1.05
N VAL A 28 -4.97 2.38 -0.30
CA VAL A 28 -3.84 1.93 0.53
C VAL A 28 -2.71 1.36 -0.33
N LEU A 29 -3.04 0.63 -1.40
CA LEU A 29 -2.06 0.14 -2.37
C LEU A 29 -1.33 1.29 -3.09
N MET A 30 -2.04 2.39 -3.37
CA MET A 30 -1.52 3.62 -3.99
C MET A 30 -0.85 4.55 -2.96
N SER A 31 0.11 4.02 -2.20
CA SER A 31 0.91 4.78 -1.24
C SER A 31 2.28 5.18 -1.80
N ALA A 32 2.77 6.36 -1.41
CA ALA A 32 4.09 6.86 -1.76
C ALA A 32 4.96 7.08 -0.52
N PRO A 33 6.30 6.90 -0.61
CA PRO A 33 7.22 7.20 0.48
C PRO A 33 7.36 8.71 0.71
N LEU A 34 7.51 9.12 1.97
CA LEU A 34 7.77 10.52 2.31
C LEU A 34 9.26 10.89 2.16
N SER A 35 9.56 12.17 1.99
CA SER A 35 10.92 12.72 2.04
C SER A 35 11.55 12.57 3.44
N SER A 36 12.87 12.64 3.56
CA SER A 36 13.57 12.47 4.85
C SER A 36 13.13 13.49 5.91
N ALA A 37 12.94 14.75 5.52
CA ALA A 37 12.44 15.80 6.42
C ALA A 37 11.02 15.50 6.94
N LEU A 38 10.13 15.06 6.07
CA LEU A 38 8.75 14.71 6.44
C LEU A 38 8.67 13.43 7.27
N LYS A 39 9.53 12.44 6.99
CA LYS A 39 9.69 11.24 7.81
C LYS A 39 10.11 11.57 9.23
N ASN A 40 11.07 12.46 9.42
CA ASN A 40 11.53 12.85 10.75
C ASN A 40 10.46 13.65 11.51
N LYS A 41 9.72 14.53 10.82
CA LYS A 41 8.66 15.35 11.43
C LYS A 41 7.47 14.52 11.90
N TYR A 42 7.01 13.58 11.07
CA TYR A 42 5.78 12.83 11.34
C TYR A 42 6.01 11.38 11.80
N ASN A 43 7.27 10.91 11.78
CA ASN A 43 7.68 9.55 12.14
C ASN A 43 6.94 8.43 11.36
N VAL A 44 6.53 8.72 10.12
CA VAL A 44 5.80 7.79 9.23
C VAL A 44 6.59 7.56 7.94
N ARG A 45 6.58 6.31 7.43
CA ARG A 45 7.34 5.91 6.24
C ARG A 45 6.69 6.32 4.91
N SER A 46 5.39 6.11 4.77
CA SER A 46 4.61 6.32 3.54
C SER A 46 3.15 6.66 3.84
N VAL A 47 2.51 7.35 2.90
CA VAL A 47 1.10 7.79 3.00
C VAL A 47 0.39 7.54 1.65
N PRO A 48 -0.90 7.18 1.64
CA PRO A 48 -1.71 7.18 0.43
C PRO A 48 -1.69 8.52 -0.27
N VAL A 49 -1.42 8.53 -1.58
CA VAL A 49 -1.33 9.76 -2.37
C VAL A 49 -2.72 10.40 -2.48
N ARG A 50 -2.78 11.72 -2.35
CA ARG A 50 -3.97 12.52 -2.64
C ARG A 50 -3.73 13.51 -3.77
N LYS A 51 -4.85 13.97 -4.34
CA LYS A 51 -4.83 15.14 -5.21
C LYS A 51 -4.32 16.32 -4.38
N ASP A 52 -3.45 17.12 -4.99
CA ASP A 52 -2.80 18.30 -4.39
C ASP A 52 -1.57 18.02 -3.49
N ASP A 53 -1.10 16.76 -3.40
CA ASP A 53 0.23 16.47 -2.85
C ASP A 53 1.34 16.79 -3.87
N GLU A 54 2.41 17.45 -3.44
CA GLU A 54 3.64 17.64 -4.22
C GLU A 54 4.54 16.39 -4.14
N VAL A 55 5.11 15.96 -5.26
CA VAL A 55 5.89 14.71 -5.41
C VAL A 55 7.35 15.00 -5.75
#